data_AF-A0A8H5P838-F1
#
_entry.id   AF-A0A8H5P838-F1
#
_cell.length_a   1.000
_cell.length_b   1.000
_cell.length_c   1.000
_cell.angle_alpha   90.00
_cell.angle_beta   90.00
_cell.angle_gamma   90.00
#
_symmetry.space_group_name_H-M   'P 1'
#
loop_
_entity.id
_entity.type
_entity.pdbx_description
1 polymer ?
#
loop_
_entity_poly.entity_id
_entity_poly.type
_entity_poly.pdbx_seq_one_letter_code
_entity_poly.pdbx_strand_id
1 'polypeptide(L)'
;MEIATAFKASDFFSCIDSCPERERRTFFLLMTKELFGIRDIIKYGLIFLGYPVSPSLYDNAMHLPMTQWIHDIQQSLGSFDLRAATKAGISVLGKLNIPPGHNARIHEIVTSPLNHLQPKDYILLCRVSFVSAVSMNARHLGIPWHDLISFESKSPFPCLREKLIRQELLNDVEGTTEQAAQMRLILNDYLKNIQSDLVPTQAQLTMAHHPTLDLIPWPKFRSKAIIAVHSTPPLIDREDFCLDLLNDGLRCWGYANETSLPSAAPWDAQNWEAAPWFLEKWEHLTDGRGGDERKMSERWWSMGARSSV
;
A
#
# COMPACT_ATOMS: atom_id res chain seq x y z
N MET A 1 -3.15 -2.18 35.89
CA MET A 1 -3.02 -1.12 34.87
C MET A 1 -2.97 -1.84 33.54
N GLU A 2 -4.12 -2.01 32.89
CA GLU A 2 -4.18 -2.67 31.58
C GLU A 2 -3.35 -1.82 30.61
N ILE A 3 -2.33 -2.42 30.00
CA ILE A 3 -1.61 -1.82 28.90
C ILE A 3 -2.67 -1.63 27.81
N ALA A 4 -3.06 -0.39 27.53
CA ALA A 4 -3.97 -0.10 26.43
C ALA A 4 -3.39 -0.77 25.17
N THR A 5 -4.11 -1.73 24.62
CA THR A 5 -3.64 -2.49 23.45
C THR A 5 -3.40 -1.52 22.30
N ALA A 6 -2.18 -1.50 21.76
CA ALA A 6 -1.83 -0.70 20.60
C ALA A 6 -2.81 -0.95 19.45
N PHE A 7 -3.15 0.11 18.71
CA PHE A 7 -4.06 0.04 17.57
C PHE A 7 -3.46 -0.79 16.44
N LYS A 8 -4.23 -1.75 15.92
CA LYS A 8 -3.78 -2.73 14.91
C LYS A 8 -4.42 -2.48 13.54
N ALA A 9 -3.87 -3.10 12.49
CA ALA A 9 -4.50 -3.06 11.17
C ALA A 9 -5.86 -3.77 11.20
N SER A 10 -5.98 -4.90 11.89
CA SER A 10 -7.26 -5.59 12.12
C SER A 10 -8.33 -4.67 12.74
N ASP A 11 -7.94 -3.77 13.64
CA ASP A 11 -8.84 -2.77 14.21
C ASP A 11 -9.33 -1.77 13.15
N PHE A 12 -8.44 -1.32 12.26
CA PHE A 12 -8.78 -0.44 11.14
C PHE A 12 -9.79 -1.08 10.19
N PHE A 13 -9.55 -2.32 9.75
CA PHE A 13 -10.47 -3.05 8.86
C PHE A 13 -11.82 -3.32 9.55
N SER A 14 -11.82 -3.67 10.84
CA SER A 14 -13.06 -3.82 11.63
C SER A 14 -13.86 -2.51 11.71
N CYS A 15 -13.18 -1.35 11.81
CA CYS A 15 -13.84 -0.05 11.77
C CYS A 15 -14.54 0.18 10.42
N ILE A 16 -13.86 -0.13 9.30
CA ILE A 16 -14.46 -0.08 7.97
C ILE A 16 -15.70 -0.96 7.92
N ASP A 17 -15.61 -2.23 8.31
CA ASP A 17 -16.72 -3.18 8.22
C ASP A 17 -17.95 -2.79 9.04
N SER A 18 -17.74 -2.05 10.13
CA SER A 18 -18.83 -1.56 10.96
C SER A 18 -19.60 -0.37 10.36
N CYS A 19 -19.08 0.28 9.30
CA CYS A 19 -19.72 1.43 8.67
C CYS A 19 -20.82 1.02 7.67
N PRO A 20 -21.87 1.84 7.47
CA PRO A 20 -22.90 1.58 6.47
C PRO A 20 -22.32 1.36 5.06
N GLU A 21 -22.89 0.42 4.28
CA GLU A 21 -22.36 0.07 2.95
C GLU A 21 -22.23 1.27 2.01
N ARG A 22 -23.19 2.18 2.02
CA ARG A 22 -23.13 3.42 1.22
C ARG A 22 -21.92 4.27 1.60
N GLU A 23 -21.66 4.46 2.89
CA GLU A 23 -20.51 5.22 3.39
C GLU A 23 -19.20 4.53 3.02
N ARG A 24 -19.11 3.19 3.19
CA ARG A 24 -17.94 2.41 2.80
C ARG A 24 -17.61 2.55 1.32
N ARG A 25 -18.61 2.48 0.44
CA ARG A 25 -18.44 2.65 -1.02
C ARG A 25 -17.89 4.04 -1.37
N THR A 26 -18.47 5.10 -0.81
CA THR A 26 -17.99 6.48 -1.02
C THR A 26 -16.58 6.66 -0.48
N PHE A 27 -16.32 6.16 0.73
CA PHE A 27 -15.01 6.20 1.36
C PHE A 27 -13.93 5.56 0.47
N PHE A 28 -14.15 4.33 -0.02
CA PHE A 28 -13.18 3.69 -0.90
C PHE A 28 -13.00 4.43 -2.24
N LEU A 29 -14.09 4.96 -2.81
CA LEU A 29 -13.99 5.78 -4.02
C LEU A 29 -13.08 6.98 -3.77
N LEU A 30 -13.21 7.65 -2.62
CA LEU A 30 -12.34 8.75 -2.22
C LEU A 30 -10.89 8.30 -2.04
N MET A 31 -10.63 7.19 -1.33
CA MET A 31 -9.27 6.67 -1.13
C MET A 31 -8.56 6.30 -2.46
N THR A 32 -9.31 5.86 -3.47
CA THR A 32 -8.77 5.59 -4.82
C THR A 32 -8.57 6.85 -5.67
N LYS A 33 -9.26 7.93 -5.31
CA LYS A 33 -9.29 9.20 -6.04
C LYS A 33 -8.49 10.30 -5.38
N GLU A 34 -8.03 10.14 -4.15
CA GLU A 34 -7.29 11.13 -3.36
C GLU A 34 -6.04 10.48 -2.77
N LEU A 35 -5.00 11.27 -2.46
CA LEU A 35 -3.76 10.79 -1.81
C LEU A 35 -3.92 10.57 -0.30
N PHE A 36 -5.05 10.00 0.10
CA PHE A 36 -5.30 9.70 1.50
C PHE A 36 -4.62 8.40 1.92
N GLY A 37 -3.94 8.47 3.06
CA GLY A 37 -3.51 7.34 3.84
C GLY A 37 -4.37 7.18 5.09
N ILE A 38 -4.06 6.17 5.91
CA ILE A 38 -4.76 5.94 7.18
C ILE A 38 -4.71 7.15 8.13
N ARG A 39 -3.62 7.92 8.09
CA ARG A 39 -3.47 9.15 8.88
C ARG A 39 -4.51 10.22 8.54
N ASP A 40 -4.94 10.33 7.28
CA ASP A 40 -5.94 11.31 6.85
C ASP A 40 -7.30 10.98 7.46
N ILE A 41 -7.62 9.70 7.47
CA ILE A 41 -8.83 9.15 8.08
C ILE A 41 -8.84 9.49 9.57
N ILE A 42 -7.74 9.17 10.27
CA ILE A 42 -7.60 9.45 11.69
C ILE A 42 -7.66 10.95 11.96
N LYS A 43 -6.99 11.79 11.16
CA LYS A 43 -7.00 13.26 11.26
C LYS A 43 -8.43 13.81 11.17
N TYR A 44 -9.16 13.48 10.11
CA TYR A 44 -10.52 13.99 9.93
C TYR A 44 -11.47 13.46 11.01
N GLY A 45 -11.26 12.23 11.48
CA GLY A 45 -11.97 11.67 12.62
C GLY A 45 -11.73 12.42 13.93
N LEU A 46 -10.47 12.72 14.25
CA LEU A 46 -10.10 13.51 15.41
C LEU A 46 -10.70 14.90 15.37
N ILE A 47 -10.60 15.60 14.24
CA ILE A 47 -11.21 16.92 14.03
C ILE A 47 -12.72 16.86 14.25
N PHE A 48 -13.39 15.84 13.70
CA PHE A 48 -14.83 15.65 13.88
C PHE A 48 -15.22 15.40 15.34
N LEU A 49 -14.39 14.70 16.10
CA LEU A 49 -14.57 14.47 17.53
C LEU A 49 -14.19 15.68 18.41
N GLY A 50 -13.75 16.79 17.81
CA GLY A 50 -13.41 18.03 18.52
C GLY A 50 -11.97 18.13 18.99
N TYR A 51 -11.07 17.24 18.55
CA TYR A 51 -9.65 17.31 18.90
C TYR A 51 -8.91 18.31 18.00
N PRO A 52 -8.07 19.19 18.57
CA PRO A 52 -7.32 20.18 17.80
C PRO A 52 -6.05 19.59 17.18
N VAL A 53 -6.16 19.00 15.98
CA VAL A 53 -4.99 18.47 15.26
C VAL A 53 -4.24 19.60 14.55
N SER A 54 -3.04 19.95 15.02
CA SER A 54 -2.20 20.95 14.36
C SER A 54 -1.65 20.43 13.01
N PRO A 55 -1.37 21.30 12.03
CA PRO A 55 -0.71 20.90 10.79
C PRO A 55 0.60 20.16 11.04
N SER A 56 1.48 20.70 11.90
CA SER A 56 2.76 20.10 12.25
C SER A 56 2.65 18.67 12.79
N LEU A 57 1.64 18.39 13.62
CA LEU A 57 1.41 17.06 14.20
C LEU A 57 0.98 16.06 13.13
N TYR A 58 0.24 16.53 12.12
CA TYR A 58 -0.16 15.72 10.98
C TYR A 58 0.98 15.55 9.96
N ASP A 59 1.74 16.60 9.65
CA ASP A 59 2.82 16.55 8.67
C ASP A 59 3.93 15.58 9.10
N ASN A 60 4.19 15.50 10.41
CA ASN A 60 5.10 14.49 10.98
C ASN A 60 4.69 13.04 10.66
N ALA A 61 3.41 12.75 10.44
CA ALA A 61 2.92 11.42 10.06
C ALA A 61 3.50 10.92 8.74
N MET A 62 3.95 11.84 7.87
CA MET A 62 4.58 11.52 6.59
C MET A 62 6.02 11.04 6.74
N HIS A 63 6.63 11.29 7.90
CA HIS A 63 8.04 11.09 8.16
C HIS A 63 8.31 10.03 9.23
N LEU A 64 7.27 9.45 9.80
CA LEU A 64 7.36 8.52 10.91
C LEU A 64 6.59 7.23 10.62
N PRO A 65 7.03 6.10 11.21
CA PRO A 65 6.20 4.92 11.30
C PRO A 65 4.86 5.22 11.95
N MET A 66 3.81 4.51 11.54
CA MET A 66 2.45 4.80 11.97
C MET A 66 2.30 4.66 13.50
N THR A 67 2.91 3.63 14.08
CA THR A 67 2.94 3.40 15.53
C THR A 67 3.59 4.55 16.32
N GLN A 68 4.69 5.11 15.81
CA GLN A 68 5.32 6.28 16.42
C GLN A 68 4.43 7.51 16.30
N TRP A 69 3.84 7.75 15.13
CA TRP A 69 2.92 8.86 14.94
C TRP A 69 1.70 8.78 15.87
N ILE A 70 1.10 7.60 16.05
CA ILE A 70 0.00 7.39 17.03
C ILE A 70 0.43 7.78 18.44
N HIS A 71 1.62 7.36 18.84
CA HIS A 71 2.14 7.67 20.15
C HIS A 71 2.29 9.18 20.33
N ASP A 72 2.83 9.88 19.33
CA ASP A 72 3.03 11.34 19.37
C ASP A 72 1.69 12.10 19.43
N ILE A 73 0.67 11.67 18.68
CA ILE A 73 -0.67 12.29 18.76
C ILE A 73 -1.34 12.05 20.11
N GLN A 74 -1.16 10.88 20.72
CA GLN A 74 -1.70 10.57 22.06
C GLN A 74 -0.98 11.37 23.15
N GLN A 75 0.32 11.60 23.00
CA GLN A 75 1.08 12.47 23.91
C GLN A 75 0.63 13.93 23.80
N SER A 76 0.33 14.41 22.58
CA SER A 76 -0.05 15.80 22.34
C SER A 76 -1.52 16.11 22.70
N LEU A 77 -2.45 15.22 22.32
CA LEU A 77 -3.89 15.44 22.44
C LEU A 77 -4.50 14.79 23.69
N GLY A 78 -3.72 14.02 24.44
CA GLY A 78 -4.18 13.20 25.55
C GLY A 78 -4.78 11.87 25.11
N SER A 79 -5.43 11.18 26.04
CA SER A 79 -6.07 9.89 25.75
C SER A 79 -7.34 10.07 24.91
N PHE A 80 -7.44 9.34 23.82
CA PHE A 80 -8.63 9.24 22.99
C PHE A 80 -8.77 7.84 22.39
N ASP A 81 -9.99 7.49 21.99
CA ASP A 81 -10.26 6.21 21.36
C ASP A 81 -9.94 6.28 19.86
N LEU A 82 -8.86 5.60 19.45
CA LEU A 82 -8.43 5.54 18.05
C LEU A 82 -9.46 4.85 17.14
N ARG A 83 -10.22 3.87 17.64
CA ARG A 83 -11.28 3.22 16.85
C ARG A 83 -12.41 4.20 16.62
N ALA A 84 -12.78 4.97 17.64
CA ALA A 84 -13.80 6.02 17.51
C ALA A 84 -13.37 7.09 16.50
N ALA A 85 -12.11 7.57 16.59
CA ALA A 85 -11.56 8.50 15.62
C ALA A 85 -11.56 7.91 14.20
N THR A 86 -11.10 6.68 14.03
CA THR A 86 -11.08 5.99 12.72
C THR A 86 -12.49 5.86 12.14
N LYS A 87 -13.47 5.41 12.92
CA LYS A 87 -14.88 5.30 12.49
C LYS A 87 -15.48 6.65 12.12
N ALA A 88 -15.22 7.68 12.92
CA ALA A 88 -15.65 9.04 12.63
C ALA A 88 -15.05 9.53 11.31
N GLY A 89 -13.75 9.30 11.09
CA GLY A 89 -13.06 9.64 9.85
C GLY A 89 -13.66 8.96 8.63
N ILE A 90 -13.85 7.64 8.68
CA ILE A 90 -14.50 6.87 7.60
C ILE A 90 -15.90 7.42 7.32
N SER A 91 -16.68 7.73 8.35
CA SER A 91 -18.04 8.26 8.17
C SER A 91 -18.05 9.66 7.57
N VAL A 92 -17.17 10.56 8.03
CA VAL A 92 -17.02 11.91 7.48
C VAL A 92 -16.67 11.84 6.00
N LEU A 93 -15.63 11.07 5.64
CA LEU A 93 -15.20 10.91 4.27
C LEU A 93 -16.25 10.20 3.41
N GLY A 94 -16.95 9.20 3.96
CA GLY A 94 -18.02 8.45 3.29
C GLY A 94 -19.30 9.26 3.04
N LYS A 95 -19.45 10.42 3.69
CA LYS A 95 -20.57 11.37 3.49
C LYS A 95 -20.24 12.50 2.53
N LEU A 96 -18.99 12.61 2.06
CA LEU A 96 -18.62 13.63 1.09
C LEU A 96 -19.26 13.36 -0.27
N ASN A 97 -19.64 14.44 -0.95
CA ASN A 97 -20.12 14.36 -2.33
C ASN A 97 -18.92 14.28 -3.26
N ILE A 98 -18.77 13.15 -3.97
CA ILE A 98 -17.72 12.96 -4.96
C ILE A 98 -18.28 13.41 -6.32
N PRO A 99 -17.72 14.46 -6.96
CA PRO A 99 -18.23 14.95 -8.24
C PRO A 99 -18.23 13.84 -9.31
N PRO A 100 -19.31 13.72 -10.11
CA PRO A 100 -19.35 12.82 -11.25
C PRO A 100 -18.50 13.43 -12.38
N GLY A 101 -17.20 13.18 -12.33
CA GLY A 101 -16.24 13.58 -13.34
C GLY A 101 -15.06 12.62 -13.38
N HIS A 102 -14.38 12.55 -14.53
CA HIS A 102 -13.08 11.90 -14.71
C HIS A 102 -11.94 12.64 -13.98
N ASN A 103 -12.26 13.36 -12.90
CA ASN A 103 -11.35 14.29 -12.22
C ASN A 103 -10.06 13.55 -11.91
N ALA A 104 -9.02 14.08 -12.54
CA ALA A 104 -7.77 13.44 -12.80
C ALA A 104 -7.11 13.00 -11.49
N ARG A 105 -6.51 11.81 -11.52
CA ARG A 105 -5.62 11.26 -10.48
C ARG A 105 -4.32 12.08 -10.41
N ILE A 106 -4.43 13.41 -10.30
CA ILE A 106 -3.32 14.35 -10.16
C ILE A 106 -3.49 14.97 -8.79
N HIS A 107 -2.55 14.67 -7.90
CA HIS A 107 -2.61 15.19 -6.54
C HIS A 107 -1.34 15.93 -6.11
N GLU A 108 -0.27 15.79 -6.89
CA GLU A 108 0.94 16.56 -6.69
C GLU A 108 1.63 16.69 -8.04
N ILE A 109 1.74 17.92 -8.54
CA ILE A 109 2.61 18.23 -9.67
C ILE A 109 3.95 18.62 -9.07
N VAL A 110 4.94 17.75 -9.20
CA VAL A 110 6.31 18.13 -8.85
C VAL A 110 6.83 18.98 -10.00
N THR A 111 6.74 20.30 -9.88
CA THR A 111 7.36 21.22 -10.83
C THR A 111 8.87 21.15 -10.71
N SER A 112 9.57 21.06 -11.85
CA SER A 112 11.04 21.17 -11.90
C SER A 112 11.50 22.50 -11.27
N PRO A 113 12.60 22.52 -10.47
CA PRO A 113 13.14 23.75 -9.88
C PRO A 113 13.64 24.78 -10.91
N LEU A 114 13.60 24.47 -12.21
CA LEU A 114 13.91 25.38 -13.31
C LEU A 114 12.76 26.36 -13.60
N ASN A 115 12.29 27.09 -12.60
CA ASN A 115 11.20 28.08 -12.72
C ASN A 115 11.51 29.27 -13.65
N HIS A 116 12.74 29.41 -14.13
CA HIS A 116 13.19 30.55 -14.95
C HIS A 116 13.27 30.25 -16.45
N LEU A 117 13.13 28.98 -16.85
CA LEU A 117 13.09 28.55 -18.24
C LEU A 117 11.81 27.76 -18.38
N GLN A 118 10.77 28.32 -19.01
CA GLN A 118 9.59 27.54 -19.40
C GLN A 118 10.03 26.61 -20.54
N PRO A 119 10.37 25.33 -20.27
CA PRO A 119 10.82 24.45 -21.32
C PRO A 119 9.60 24.12 -22.17
N LYS A 120 9.72 24.18 -23.50
CA LYS A 120 8.60 23.84 -24.39
C LYS A 120 8.17 22.37 -24.25
N ASP A 121 9.07 21.52 -23.77
CA ASP A 121 8.85 20.08 -23.58
C ASP A 121 9.13 19.71 -22.12
N TYR A 122 8.08 19.35 -21.38
CA TYR A 122 8.19 18.89 -19.99
C TYR A 122 7.25 17.70 -19.73
N ILE A 123 7.61 16.86 -18.75
CA ILE A 123 6.77 15.78 -18.26
C ILE A 123 6.30 16.15 -16.86
N LEU A 124 5.00 16.09 -16.61
CA LEU A 124 4.46 16.27 -15.27
C LEU A 124 4.53 14.94 -14.53
N LEU A 125 5.29 14.93 -13.44
CA LEU A 125 5.23 13.84 -12.48
C LEU A 125 3.97 14.01 -11.63
N CYS A 126 3.22 12.94 -11.47
CA CYS A 126 2.06 12.89 -10.59
C CYS A 126 2.16 11.70 -9.63
N ARG A 127 1.65 11.87 -8.42
CA ARG A 127 1.53 10.77 -7.46
C ARG A 127 0.16 10.11 -7.57
N VAL A 128 0.17 8.78 -7.49
CA VAL A 128 -1.02 7.93 -7.40
C VAL A 128 -1.13 7.40 -5.97
N SER A 129 -2.35 7.39 -5.41
CA SER A 129 -2.54 6.87 -4.05
C SER A 129 -2.18 5.39 -3.98
N PHE A 130 -1.64 4.95 -2.83
CA PHE A 130 -1.29 3.54 -2.62
C PHE A 130 -2.48 2.62 -2.96
N VAL A 131 -3.67 2.98 -2.47
CA VAL A 131 -4.92 2.26 -2.70
C VAL A 131 -5.27 2.15 -4.19
N SER A 132 -5.07 3.23 -4.96
CA SER A 132 -5.33 3.25 -6.41
C SER A 132 -4.32 2.39 -7.18
N ALA A 133 -3.03 2.50 -6.84
CA ALA A 133 -1.96 1.72 -7.44
C ALA A 133 -2.16 0.21 -7.21
N VAL A 134 -2.45 -0.21 -5.97
CA VAL A 134 -2.71 -1.61 -5.67
C VAL A 134 -4.02 -2.10 -6.30
N SER A 135 -5.05 -1.25 -6.41
CA SER A 135 -6.29 -1.59 -7.12
C SER A 135 -6.05 -1.89 -8.60
N MET A 136 -5.20 -1.11 -9.27
CA MET A 136 -4.80 -1.34 -10.67
C MET A 136 -4.04 -2.66 -10.82
N ASN A 137 -3.08 -2.94 -9.94
CA ASN A 137 -2.35 -4.20 -9.96
C ASN A 137 -3.25 -5.40 -9.65
N ALA A 138 -4.21 -5.26 -8.74
CA ALA A 138 -5.16 -6.31 -8.40
C ALA A 138 -6.05 -6.66 -9.59
N ARG A 139 -6.53 -5.63 -10.31
CA ARG A 139 -7.28 -5.82 -11.56
C ARG A 139 -6.44 -6.53 -12.61
N HIS A 140 -5.15 -6.20 -12.73
CA HIS A 140 -4.21 -6.87 -13.63
C HIS A 140 -4.02 -8.36 -13.28
N LEU A 141 -3.98 -8.68 -11.98
CA LEU A 141 -3.81 -10.07 -11.50
C LEU A 141 -5.13 -10.85 -11.36
N GLY A 142 -6.28 -10.20 -11.54
CA GLY A 142 -7.60 -10.80 -11.32
C GLY A 142 -7.97 -11.01 -9.85
N ILE A 143 -7.32 -10.28 -8.93
CA ILE A 143 -7.63 -10.29 -7.49
C ILE A 143 -8.82 -9.37 -7.25
N PRO A 144 -9.93 -9.88 -6.68
CA PRO A 144 -11.12 -9.07 -6.48
C PRO A 144 -10.93 -8.07 -5.34
N TRP A 145 -11.60 -6.92 -5.45
CA TRP A 145 -11.47 -5.83 -4.48
C TRP A 145 -11.81 -6.24 -3.03
N HIS A 146 -12.78 -7.14 -2.84
CA HIS A 146 -13.18 -7.60 -1.50
C HIS A 146 -12.05 -8.30 -0.75
N ASP A 147 -11.14 -8.98 -1.47
CA ASP A 147 -9.99 -9.64 -0.87
C ASP A 147 -8.95 -8.63 -0.35
N LEU A 148 -8.95 -7.38 -0.85
CA LEU A 148 -8.01 -6.33 -0.41
C LEU A 148 -8.47 -5.58 0.83
N ILE A 149 -9.77 -5.62 1.12
CA ILE A 149 -10.41 -4.84 2.20
C ILE A 149 -10.75 -5.69 3.42
N SER A 150 -10.26 -6.93 3.46
CA SER A 150 -10.44 -7.86 4.58
C SER A 150 -9.06 -8.33 5.04
N PHE A 151 -8.71 -8.06 6.29
CA PHE A 151 -7.38 -8.34 6.83
C PHE A 151 -7.00 -9.83 6.85
N GLU A 152 -7.98 -10.73 6.87
CA GLU A 152 -7.79 -12.17 6.93
C GLU A 152 -7.84 -12.85 5.56
N SER A 153 -7.95 -12.07 4.48
CA SER A 153 -7.95 -12.59 3.11
C SER A 153 -6.63 -13.29 2.78
N LYS A 154 -6.71 -14.31 1.92
CA LYS A 154 -5.56 -15.07 1.45
C LYS A 154 -5.38 -14.88 -0.04
N SER A 155 -4.13 -14.72 -0.46
CA SER A 155 -3.72 -14.67 -1.86
C SER A 155 -4.26 -15.87 -2.63
N PRO A 156 -4.68 -15.69 -3.89
CA PRO A 156 -5.08 -16.80 -4.73
C PRO A 156 -3.88 -17.69 -5.13
N PHE A 157 -2.64 -17.19 -5.10
CA PHE A 157 -1.49 -17.94 -5.61
C PHE A 157 -1.18 -19.24 -4.83
N PRO A 158 -1.16 -19.24 -3.48
CA PRO A 158 -1.05 -20.49 -2.71
C PRO A 158 -2.26 -21.40 -2.92
N CYS A 159 -3.46 -20.82 -3.09
CA CYS A 159 -4.68 -21.60 -3.31
C CYS A 159 -4.67 -22.33 -4.67
N LEU A 160 -3.97 -21.79 -5.68
CA LEU A 160 -3.77 -22.47 -6.95
C LEU A 160 -3.01 -23.79 -6.78
N ARG A 161 -2.02 -23.83 -5.88
CA ARG A 161 -1.29 -25.06 -5.55
C ARG A 161 -2.26 -26.15 -5.08
N GLU A 162 -3.10 -25.83 -4.10
CA GLU A 162 -4.08 -26.78 -3.55
C GLU A 162 -5.06 -27.28 -4.62
N LYS A 163 -5.49 -26.39 -5.53
CA LYS A 163 -6.36 -26.76 -6.66
C LYS A 163 -5.67 -27.71 -7.63
N LEU A 164 -4.41 -27.43 -7.99
CA LEU A 164 -3.64 -28.27 -8.91
C LEU A 164 -3.35 -29.66 -8.33
N ILE A 165 -3.07 -29.76 -7.04
CA ILE A 165 -2.90 -31.04 -6.34
C ILE A 165 -4.23 -31.84 -6.37
N ARG A 166 -5.36 -31.20 -6.07
CA ARG A 166 -6.68 -31.85 -6.14
C ARG A 166 -7.08 -32.32 -7.54
N GLN A 167 -6.54 -31.68 -8.57
CA GLN A 167 -6.74 -32.06 -9.97
C GLN A 167 -5.71 -33.08 -10.47
N GLU A 168 -4.83 -33.59 -9.60
CA GLU A 168 -3.76 -34.53 -9.94
C GLU A 168 -2.78 -33.99 -11.01
N LEU A 169 -2.73 -32.66 -11.17
CA LEU A 169 -1.82 -31.98 -12.11
C LEU A 169 -0.48 -31.63 -11.47
N LEU A 170 -0.42 -31.62 -10.13
CA LEU A 170 0.78 -31.35 -9.35
C LEU A 170 0.96 -32.45 -8.30
N ASN A 171 2.16 -33.00 -8.21
CA ASN A 171 2.48 -34.02 -7.20
C ASN A 171 2.74 -33.35 -5.85
N ASP A 172 2.22 -33.95 -4.77
CA ASP A 172 2.49 -33.50 -3.40
C ASP A 172 3.86 -34.01 -2.91
N VAL A 173 4.94 -33.63 -3.59
CA VAL A 173 6.32 -33.96 -3.21
C VAL A 173 6.85 -32.96 -2.17
N GLU A 174 7.57 -33.45 -1.15
CA GLU A 174 8.27 -32.63 -0.17
C GLU A 174 9.48 -31.91 -0.81
N GLY A 175 9.21 -30.78 -1.49
CA GLY A 175 10.26 -29.96 -2.10
C GLY A 175 9.67 -28.68 -2.67
N THR A 176 9.70 -27.58 -1.89
CA THR A 176 9.05 -26.32 -2.26
C THR A 176 9.55 -25.79 -3.61
N THR A 177 10.87 -25.86 -3.86
CA THR A 177 11.51 -25.36 -5.09
C THR A 177 11.10 -26.15 -6.34
N GLU A 178 11.15 -27.48 -6.30
CA GLU A 178 10.77 -28.33 -7.44
C GLU A 178 9.27 -28.21 -7.75
N GLN A 179 8.43 -28.20 -6.71
CA GLN A 179 6.98 -28.02 -6.87
C GLN A 179 6.65 -26.70 -7.56
N ALA A 180 7.27 -25.60 -7.17
CA ALA A 180 6.97 -24.32 -7.78
C ALA A 180 7.54 -24.18 -9.20
N ALA A 181 8.65 -24.85 -9.53
CA ALA A 181 9.10 -24.97 -10.91
C ALA A 181 8.04 -25.69 -11.76
N GLN A 182 7.47 -26.79 -11.25
CA GLN A 182 6.37 -27.49 -11.90
C GLN A 182 5.11 -26.62 -12.02
N MET A 183 4.74 -25.88 -10.97
CA MET A 183 3.64 -24.92 -11.02
C MET A 183 3.86 -23.85 -12.09
N ARG A 184 5.09 -23.33 -12.24
CA ARG A 184 5.41 -22.35 -13.30
C ARG A 184 5.24 -22.92 -14.70
N LEU A 185 5.58 -24.19 -14.90
CA LEU A 185 5.36 -24.87 -16.19
C LEU A 185 3.85 -25.01 -16.48
N ILE A 186 3.06 -25.43 -15.49
CA ILE A 186 1.60 -25.56 -15.64
C ILE A 186 0.94 -24.20 -15.89
N LEU A 187 1.38 -23.17 -15.17
CA LEU A 187 0.82 -21.82 -15.26
C LEU A 187 1.46 -20.96 -16.35
N ASN A 188 2.32 -21.52 -17.21
CA ASN A 188 3.16 -20.76 -18.14
C ASN A 188 2.37 -19.73 -18.97
N ASP A 189 1.25 -20.13 -19.56
CA ASP A 189 0.45 -19.23 -20.40
C ASP A 189 -0.26 -18.13 -19.59
N TYR A 190 -0.64 -18.41 -18.35
CA TYR A 190 -1.15 -17.39 -17.43
C TYR A 190 -0.05 -16.41 -17.04
N LEU A 191 1.13 -16.92 -16.67
CA LEU A 191 2.28 -16.12 -16.21
C LEU A 191 2.86 -15.23 -17.32
N LYS A 192 2.83 -15.67 -18.60
CA LYS A 192 3.25 -14.84 -19.75
C LYS A 192 2.47 -13.54 -19.90
N ASN A 193 1.22 -13.50 -19.42
CA ASN A 193 0.38 -12.31 -19.48
C ASN A 193 0.54 -11.39 -18.27
N ILE A 194 1.36 -11.78 -17.28
CA ILE A 194 1.65 -10.98 -16.10
C ILE A 194 2.88 -10.09 -16.37
N GLN A 195 2.83 -8.84 -15.92
CA GLN A 195 3.95 -7.92 -15.98
C GLN A 195 5.12 -8.44 -15.15
N SER A 196 6.35 -8.31 -15.64
CA SER A 196 7.53 -9.01 -15.11
C SER A 196 7.71 -8.86 -13.60
N ASP A 197 7.51 -7.65 -13.07
CA ASP A 197 7.72 -7.36 -11.65
C ASP A 197 6.59 -7.87 -10.74
N LEU A 198 5.43 -8.19 -11.31
CA LEU A 198 4.29 -8.77 -10.61
C LEU A 198 4.22 -10.30 -10.71
N VAL A 199 5.02 -10.94 -11.57
CA VAL A 199 5.07 -12.41 -11.67
C VAL A 199 5.26 -13.00 -10.26
N PRO A 200 4.40 -13.93 -9.82
CA PRO A 200 4.46 -14.47 -8.47
C PRO A 200 5.81 -15.15 -8.21
N THR A 201 6.39 -14.88 -7.05
CA THR A 201 7.63 -15.49 -6.59
C THR A 201 7.38 -16.89 -6.03
N GLN A 202 8.47 -17.57 -5.73
CA GLN A 202 8.45 -18.86 -5.04
C GLN A 202 7.61 -18.83 -3.75
N ALA A 203 7.87 -17.83 -2.89
CA ALA A 203 7.18 -17.67 -1.62
C ALA A 203 5.68 -17.44 -1.83
N GLN A 204 5.31 -16.65 -2.84
CA GLN A 204 3.90 -16.39 -3.16
C GLN A 204 3.15 -17.63 -3.65
N LEU A 205 3.83 -18.56 -4.35
CA LEU A 205 3.20 -19.79 -4.81
C LEU A 205 3.05 -20.85 -3.70
N THR A 206 3.81 -20.74 -2.61
CA THR A 206 3.96 -21.83 -1.62
C THR A 206 3.53 -21.48 -0.20
N MET A 207 3.47 -20.20 0.15
CA MET A 207 3.18 -19.74 1.52
C MET A 207 1.91 -18.91 1.55
N ALA A 208 0.97 -19.20 2.46
CA ALA A 208 -0.30 -18.48 2.57
C ALA A 208 -0.09 -17.03 3.04
N HIS A 209 -0.44 -16.01 2.27
CA HIS A 209 -0.19 -14.61 2.64
C HIS A 209 -1.34 -13.71 2.20
N HIS A 210 -1.36 -12.45 2.67
CA HIS A 210 -2.40 -11.50 2.28
C HIS A 210 -2.20 -10.99 0.85
N PRO A 211 -3.25 -10.86 0.01
CA PRO A 211 -3.13 -10.44 -1.38
C PRO A 211 -2.45 -9.09 -1.60
N THR A 212 -2.47 -8.17 -0.64
CA THR A 212 -1.76 -6.87 -0.75
C THR A 212 -0.28 -7.03 -1.09
N LEU A 213 0.37 -8.08 -0.60
CA LEU A 213 1.78 -8.34 -0.93
C LEU A 213 1.96 -8.70 -2.40
N ASP A 214 0.96 -9.28 -3.07
CA ASP A 214 1.02 -9.59 -4.50
C ASP A 214 1.11 -8.34 -5.38
N LEU A 215 0.66 -7.19 -4.84
CA LEU A 215 0.41 -5.97 -5.58
C LEU A 215 1.59 -4.99 -5.56
N ILE A 216 2.65 -5.31 -4.82
CA ILE A 216 3.87 -4.50 -4.75
C ILE A 216 4.86 -5.03 -5.80
N PRO A 217 5.28 -4.27 -6.82
CA PRO A 217 6.10 -4.77 -7.92
C PRO A 217 7.59 -4.92 -7.55
N TRP A 218 7.89 -5.47 -6.37
CA TRP A 218 9.26 -5.74 -5.91
C TRP A 218 9.41 -7.22 -5.56
N PRO A 219 9.78 -8.10 -6.51
CA PRO A 219 9.78 -9.56 -6.29
C PRO A 219 10.59 -10.03 -5.08
N LYS A 220 11.79 -9.45 -4.86
CA LYS A 220 12.65 -9.78 -3.72
C LYS A 220 12.01 -9.36 -2.40
N PHE A 221 11.56 -8.11 -2.32
CA PHE A 221 10.82 -7.58 -1.17
C PHE A 221 9.60 -8.44 -0.82
N ARG A 222 8.74 -8.79 -1.80
CA ARG A 222 7.57 -9.65 -1.59
C ARG A 222 7.95 -10.98 -0.97
N SER A 223 8.97 -11.64 -1.51
CA SER A 223 9.44 -12.93 -1.00
C SER A 223 9.91 -12.82 0.45
N LYS A 224 10.71 -11.79 0.77
CA LYS A 224 11.19 -11.56 2.13
C LYS A 224 10.08 -11.20 3.10
N ALA A 225 9.14 -10.36 2.70
CA ALA A 225 8.00 -9.97 3.55
C ALA A 225 7.16 -11.20 3.91
N ILE A 226 6.85 -12.05 2.92
CA ILE A 226 6.13 -13.30 3.15
C ILE A 226 6.91 -14.22 4.09
N ILE A 227 8.20 -14.45 3.83
CA ILE A 227 9.02 -15.29 4.70
C ILE A 227 9.08 -14.72 6.12
N ALA A 228 9.30 -13.41 6.27
CA ALA A 228 9.42 -12.74 7.55
C ALA A 228 8.16 -12.86 8.42
N VAL A 229 6.96 -12.77 7.82
CA VAL A 229 5.68 -12.96 8.52
C VAL A 229 5.49 -14.42 9.00
N HIS A 230 6.03 -15.39 8.26
CA HIS A 230 5.85 -16.83 8.55
C HIS A 230 6.97 -17.47 9.39
N SER A 231 8.08 -16.76 9.60
CA SER A 231 9.14 -17.24 10.50
C SER A 231 8.59 -17.54 11.90
N THR A 232 9.25 -18.46 12.61
CA THR A 232 8.91 -18.81 14.00
C THR A 232 10.12 -18.54 14.90
N PRO A 233 10.12 -17.46 15.72
CA PRO A 233 9.09 -16.42 15.80
C PRO A 233 9.05 -15.52 14.54
N PRO A 234 7.93 -14.80 14.28
CA PRO A 234 7.84 -13.87 13.16
C PRO A 234 8.94 -12.80 13.24
N LEU A 235 9.58 -12.51 12.11
CA LEU A 235 10.62 -11.48 12.02
C LEU A 235 10.00 -10.08 11.95
N ILE A 236 8.75 -9.97 11.50
CA ILE A 236 7.98 -8.72 11.48
C ILE A 236 6.59 -8.91 12.05
N ASP A 237 6.03 -7.84 12.60
CA ASP A 237 4.62 -7.75 12.92
C ASP A 237 3.81 -7.39 11.66
N ARG A 238 2.93 -8.30 11.25
CA ARG A 238 2.02 -8.12 10.09
C ARG A 238 1.08 -6.91 10.27
N GLU A 239 0.64 -6.65 11.50
CA GLU A 239 -0.30 -5.57 11.81
C GLU A 239 0.39 -4.22 11.59
N ASP A 240 1.57 -4.04 12.17
CA ASP A 240 2.38 -2.82 12.06
C ASP A 240 2.86 -2.58 10.62
N PHE A 241 3.30 -3.64 9.94
CA PHE A 241 3.67 -3.56 8.52
C PHE A 241 2.51 -3.13 7.62
N CYS A 242 1.30 -3.66 7.85
CA CYS A 242 0.12 -3.27 7.09
C CYS A 242 -0.26 -1.79 7.32
N LEU A 243 -0.17 -1.31 8.57
CA LEU A 243 -0.44 0.08 8.91
C LEU A 243 0.54 1.04 8.20
N ASP A 244 1.83 0.69 8.15
CA ASP A 244 2.84 1.50 7.46
C ASP A 244 2.62 1.53 5.94
N LEU A 245 2.21 0.42 5.32
CA LEU A 245 1.82 0.41 3.90
C LEU A 245 0.62 1.33 3.65
N LEU A 246 -0.41 1.28 4.51
CA LEU A 246 -1.59 2.14 4.44
C LEU A 246 -1.29 3.61 4.80
N ASN A 247 -0.12 3.90 5.35
CA ASN A 247 0.34 5.25 5.71
C ASN A 247 1.36 5.83 4.70
N ASP A 248 1.27 5.46 3.42
CA ASP A 248 2.22 5.88 2.36
C ASP A 248 3.68 5.56 2.69
N GLY A 249 3.92 4.42 3.34
CA GLY A 249 5.26 3.83 3.40
C GLY A 249 5.82 3.61 2.00
N LEU A 250 4.95 3.23 1.06
CA LEU A 250 5.22 3.13 -0.37
C LEU A 250 4.32 4.07 -1.18
N ARG A 251 4.87 4.71 -2.20
CA ARG A 251 4.19 5.64 -3.12
C ARG A 251 4.40 5.19 -4.56
N CYS A 252 3.39 5.34 -5.40
CA CYS A 252 3.49 5.10 -6.83
C CYS A 252 3.45 6.44 -7.58
N TRP A 253 4.37 6.59 -8.51
CA TRP A 253 4.49 7.71 -9.42
C TRP A 253 3.86 7.35 -10.77
N GLY A 254 3.36 8.38 -11.44
CA GLY A 254 2.85 8.33 -12.79
C GLY A 254 3.22 9.60 -13.53
N TYR A 255 2.75 9.68 -14.77
CA TYR A 255 3.06 10.75 -15.68
C TYR A 255 1.76 11.35 -16.22
N ALA A 256 1.73 12.67 -16.36
CA ALA A 256 0.65 13.38 -17.01
C ALA A 256 1.22 14.32 -18.07
N ASN A 257 0.38 14.64 -19.06
CA ASN A 257 0.60 15.78 -19.95
C ASN A 257 -0.68 16.64 -19.96
N GLU A 258 -0.60 17.88 -20.42
CA GLU A 258 -1.73 18.84 -20.40
C GLU A 258 -3.01 18.32 -21.10
N THR A 259 -2.88 17.30 -21.96
CA THR A 259 -3.93 16.80 -22.84
C THR A 259 -4.41 15.37 -22.54
N SER A 260 -3.78 14.65 -21.60
CA SER A 260 -4.06 13.23 -21.35
C SER A 260 -4.31 12.96 -19.86
N LEU A 261 -5.12 11.93 -19.58
CA LEU A 261 -5.30 11.45 -18.22
C LEU A 261 -3.94 10.98 -17.68
N PRO A 262 -3.67 11.17 -16.37
CA PRO A 262 -2.51 10.61 -15.71
C PRO A 262 -2.40 9.11 -16.00
N SER A 263 -1.28 8.73 -16.58
CA SER A 263 -0.93 7.34 -16.83
C SER A 263 0.09 6.91 -15.80
N ALA A 264 -0.24 5.87 -15.04
CA ALA A 264 0.69 5.20 -14.17
C ALA A 264 0.81 3.74 -14.61
N ALA A 265 2.00 3.19 -14.49
CA ALA A 265 2.26 1.77 -14.61
C ALA A 265 2.65 1.22 -13.23
N PRO A 266 1.68 1.05 -12.31
CA PRO A 266 1.95 0.56 -10.95
C PRO A 266 2.48 -0.87 -10.93
N TRP A 267 2.43 -1.59 -12.04
CA TRP A 267 3.04 -2.91 -12.22
C TRP A 267 4.54 -2.86 -12.52
N ASP A 268 5.11 -1.68 -12.76
CA ASP A 268 6.54 -1.45 -12.99
C ASP A 268 7.23 -1.00 -11.69
N ALA A 269 8.25 -1.74 -11.26
CA ALA A 269 9.03 -1.47 -10.06
C ALA A 269 9.61 -0.05 -10.01
N GLN A 270 9.99 0.51 -11.17
CA GLN A 270 10.65 1.81 -11.28
C GLN A 270 9.73 2.97 -10.90
N ASN A 271 8.41 2.77 -10.97
CA ASN A 271 7.42 3.78 -10.61
C ASN A 271 7.13 3.85 -9.11
N TRP A 272 7.79 3.03 -8.29
CA TRP A 272 7.55 3.01 -6.86
C TRP A 272 8.69 3.64 -6.07
N GLU A 273 8.31 4.35 -5.00
CA GLU A 273 9.20 4.97 -4.03
C GLU A 273 8.81 4.49 -2.63
N ALA A 274 9.77 4.02 -1.84
CA ALA A 274 9.60 3.87 -0.40
C ALA A 274 10.02 5.15 0.33
N ALA A 275 9.32 5.49 1.42
CA ALA A 275 9.76 6.56 2.30
C ALA A 275 11.10 6.19 2.98
N PRO A 276 11.99 7.15 3.29
CA PRO A 276 13.22 6.90 4.06
C PRO A 276 12.96 6.17 5.38
N TRP A 277 11.98 6.62 6.17
CA TRP A 277 11.61 5.97 7.44
C TRP A 277 11.11 4.54 7.24
N PHE A 278 10.47 4.25 6.09
CA PHE A 278 9.99 2.91 5.77
C PHE A 278 11.16 1.98 5.45
N LEU A 279 12.13 2.46 4.65
CA LEU A 279 13.36 1.71 4.35
C LEU A 279 14.25 1.50 5.58
N GLU A 280 14.23 2.43 6.54
CA GLU A 280 14.96 2.29 7.81
C GLU A 280 14.28 1.27 8.72
N LYS A 281 12.96 1.37 8.90
CA LYS A 281 12.21 0.44 9.76
C LYS A 281 12.22 -0.99 9.22
N TRP A 282 12.06 -1.14 7.90
CA TRP A 282 11.94 -2.43 7.22
C TRP A 282 13.20 -2.83 6.47
N GLU A 283 14.37 -2.38 6.94
CA GLU A 283 15.67 -2.52 6.26
C GLU A 283 15.99 -3.97 5.84
N HIS A 284 15.62 -4.93 6.69
CA HIS A 284 15.83 -6.35 6.47
C HIS A 284 14.98 -6.92 5.30
N LEU A 285 13.93 -6.22 4.86
CA LEU A 285 13.15 -6.56 3.66
C LEU A 285 13.75 -5.99 2.38
N THR A 286 14.58 -4.95 2.48
CA THR A 286 15.03 -4.15 1.33
C THR A 286 16.55 -4.20 1.11
N ASP A 287 17.26 -5.22 1.62
CA ASP A 287 18.73 -5.34 1.50
C ASP A 287 19.49 -4.09 1.98
N GLY A 288 18.89 -3.36 2.91
CA GLY A 288 19.39 -2.10 3.44
C GLY A 288 19.89 -1.09 2.43
N ARG A 289 21.12 -0.60 2.64
CA ARG A 289 21.72 0.48 1.84
C ARG A 289 22.05 0.07 0.41
N GLY A 290 22.18 -1.22 0.14
CA GLY A 290 22.54 -1.75 -1.19
C GLY A 290 21.36 -2.19 -2.05
N GLY A 291 20.15 -2.23 -1.48
CA GLY A 291 18.96 -2.75 -2.12
C GLY A 291 18.46 -1.95 -3.30
N ASP A 292 17.76 -2.66 -4.19
CA ASP A 292 17.20 -2.07 -5.41
C ASP A 292 16.09 -1.07 -5.05
N GLU A 293 15.28 -1.37 -4.03
CA GLU A 293 14.19 -0.53 -3.54
C GLU A 293 14.68 0.85 -3.07
N ARG A 294 15.81 0.89 -2.36
CA ARG A 294 16.43 2.15 -1.94
C ARG A 294 16.96 2.93 -3.14
N LYS A 295 17.71 2.29 -4.04
CA LYS A 295 18.25 2.95 -5.25
C LYS A 295 17.15 3.54 -6.13
N MET A 296 16.03 2.83 -6.29
CA MET A 296 14.85 3.33 -7.01
C MET A 296 14.25 4.54 -6.30
N SER A 297 14.10 4.47 -4.98
CA SER A 297 13.56 5.57 -4.16
C SER A 297 14.45 6.82 -4.19
N GLU A 298 15.78 6.65 -4.14
CA GLU A 298 16.75 7.76 -4.22
C GLU A 298 16.63 8.57 -5.52
N ARG A 299 16.28 7.93 -6.64
CA ARG A 299 16.01 8.63 -7.90
C ARG A 299 14.83 9.58 -7.75
N TRP A 300 13.73 9.12 -7.18
CA TRP A 300 12.53 9.94 -6.93
C TRP A 300 12.83 11.09 -5.97
N TRP A 301 13.58 10.84 -4.90
CA TRP A 301 14.02 11.88 -3.98
C TRP A 301 14.88 12.95 -4.66
N SER A 302 15.78 12.55 -5.57
CA SER A 302 16.63 13.49 -6.31
C SER A 302 15.87 14.38 -7.30
N MET A 303 14.73 13.89 -7.82
CA MET A 303 13.89 14.62 -8.79
C MET A 303 12.97 15.67 -8.14
N GLY A 304 13.14 15.94 -6.83
CA GLY A 304 12.41 17.01 -6.15
C GLY A 304 11.00 16.62 -5.69
N ALA A 305 10.68 15.32 -5.67
CA ALA A 305 9.43 14.74 -5.16
C ALA A 305 9.13 15.00 -3.67
N ARG A 306 9.91 15.88 -3.02
CA ARG A 306 9.79 16.33 -1.63
C ARG A 306 9.92 17.85 -1.48
N SER A 307 9.91 18.62 -2.56
CA SER A 307 10.13 20.08 -2.47
C SER A 307 8.94 20.84 -1.88
N SER A 308 7.85 20.15 -1.55
CA SER A 308 6.76 20.60 -0.68
C SER A 308 7.13 20.36 0.79
N VAL A 309 8.12 21.13 1.27
CA VAL A 309 8.35 21.36 2.72
C VAL A 309 7.35 22.42 3.20
#